data_AF-A0A9W6U823-F1
#
_entry.id   AF-A0A9W6U823-F1
#
_cell.length_a   1.000
_cell.length_b   1.000
_cell.length_c   1.000
_cell.angle_alpha   90.00
_cell.angle_beta   90.00
_cell.angle_gamma   90.00
#
_symmetry.space_group_name_H-M   'P 1'
#
loop_
_entity.id
_entity.type
_entity.pdbx_description
1 polymer ?
#
loop_
_entity_poly.entity_id
_entity_poly.type
_entity_poly.pdbx_seq_one_letter_code
_entity_poly.pdbx_strand_id
1 'polypeptide(L)'
;MFAYELEGLKRLIIKPIRWGSSYRIKVRGKTGRMVYISNISHPTNQKLVAKQYKISLGKLQKNVAADFKEDSKYRFYQGKHMESHLYEGIQPADFYDKLENVLATQKSAFKVNIALGYKLVSRTDDSETRYFHPNIGNTSVFSTPVVINSKADIRKKVISEIRSMALADKLNYPSSGYMVKGITGFKIYIYQRDHALGDSKAVIPKVIRDNKHVINFPKTNNKCVFHCIVYHKQEGTKKDPRRIQALVNQAFKQYCSYKEITYTLGLFRNFKPIDIV
;
A
#
# COMPACT_ATOMS: atom_id res chain seq x y z
N MET A 1 24.14 -24.04 -8.38
CA MET A 1 23.56 -22.84 -7.76
C MET A 1 23.89 -22.85 -6.29
N PHE A 2 24.47 -21.76 -5.80
CA PHE A 2 24.84 -21.58 -4.41
C PHE A 2 23.61 -21.24 -3.54
N ALA A 3 23.74 -21.41 -2.21
CA ALA A 3 22.65 -21.14 -1.26
C ALA A 3 22.20 -19.66 -1.29
N TYR A 4 23.14 -18.72 -1.37
CA TYR A 4 22.83 -17.28 -1.45
C TYR A 4 22.11 -16.91 -2.74
N GLU A 5 22.46 -17.55 -3.87
CA GLU A 5 21.77 -17.35 -5.15
C GLU A 5 20.31 -17.83 -5.06
N LEU A 6 20.06 -18.97 -4.40
CA LEU A 6 18.71 -19.50 -4.17
C LEU A 6 17.86 -18.58 -3.31
N GLU A 7 18.45 -18.02 -2.27
CA GLU A 7 17.78 -17.07 -1.39
C GLU A 7 17.48 -15.76 -2.13
N GLY A 8 18.44 -15.24 -2.90
CA GLY A 8 18.26 -14.10 -3.78
C GLY A 8 17.11 -14.28 -4.79
N LEU A 9 16.97 -15.48 -5.34
CA LEU A 9 15.87 -15.82 -6.25
C LEU A 9 14.52 -15.87 -5.53
N LYS A 10 14.48 -16.41 -4.30
CA LYS A 10 13.26 -16.41 -3.47
C LYS A 10 12.81 -14.98 -3.17
N ARG A 11 13.74 -14.05 -2.84
CA ARG A 11 13.46 -12.62 -2.65
C ARG A 11 12.82 -11.96 -3.88
N LEU A 12 13.14 -12.47 -5.07
CA LEU A 12 12.58 -12.02 -6.35
C LEU A 12 11.33 -12.79 -6.78
N ILE A 13 10.80 -13.68 -5.93
CA ILE A 13 9.64 -14.54 -6.22
C ILE A 13 9.90 -15.47 -7.44
N ILE A 14 11.18 -15.73 -7.74
CA ILE A 14 11.58 -16.69 -8.76
C ILE A 14 11.71 -18.05 -8.08
N LYS A 15 10.91 -19.02 -8.52
CA LYS A 15 10.90 -20.39 -7.97
C LYS A 15 11.88 -21.29 -8.75
N PRO A 16 13.03 -21.66 -8.17
CA PRO A 16 13.94 -22.62 -8.78
C PRO A 16 13.36 -24.04 -8.65
N ILE A 17 13.65 -24.91 -9.61
CA ILE A 17 13.22 -26.30 -9.64
C ILE A 17 14.36 -27.17 -9.09
N ARG A 18 14.06 -28.02 -8.11
CA ARG A 18 15.04 -29.00 -7.60
C ARG A 18 15.34 -30.04 -8.68
N TRP A 19 16.62 -30.27 -8.94
CA TRP A 19 17.12 -31.20 -9.96
C TRP A 19 18.27 -32.02 -9.37
N GLY A 20 17.94 -33.17 -8.79
CA GLY A 20 18.87 -33.98 -8.00
C GLY A 20 19.35 -33.23 -6.75
N SER A 21 20.67 -33.14 -6.58
CA SER A 21 21.35 -32.37 -5.53
C SER A 21 21.47 -30.87 -5.82
N SER A 22 20.98 -30.40 -6.97
CA SER A 22 21.10 -29.01 -7.42
C SER A 22 19.74 -28.36 -7.69
N TYR A 23 19.76 -27.08 -8.05
CA TYR A 23 18.58 -26.32 -8.45
C TYR A 23 18.79 -25.66 -9.82
N ARG A 24 17.71 -25.56 -10.60
CA ARG A 24 17.72 -24.98 -11.95
C ARG A 24 16.55 -24.03 -12.16
N ILE A 25 16.74 -23.02 -13.01
CA ILE A 25 15.67 -22.08 -13.41
C ILE A 25 15.31 -22.33 -14.86
N LYS A 26 14.02 -22.43 -15.14
CA LYS A 26 13.50 -22.59 -16.49
C LYS A 26 13.36 -21.23 -17.15
N VAL A 27 14.12 -20.97 -18.21
CA VAL A 27 14.05 -19.71 -18.98
C VAL A 27 13.98 -19.97 -20.47
N ARG A 28 13.58 -18.96 -21.24
CA ARG A 28 13.71 -19.00 -22.71
C ARG A 28 15.13 -18.64 -23.13
N GLY A 29 15.81 -19.55 -23.84
CA GLY A 29 17.16 -19.37 -24.35
C GLY A 29 17.25 -18.44 -25.56
N LYS A 30 18.47 -18.19 -26.05
CA LYS A 30 18.72 -17.29 -27.21
C LYS A 30 18.00 -17.75 -28.49
N THR A 31 17.86 -19.06 -28.68
CA THR A 31 17.17 -19.69 -29.83
C THR A 31 15.66 -19.79 -29.66
N GLY A 32 15.09 -19.21 -28.59
CA GLY A 32 13.65 -19.23 -28.31
C GLY A 32 13.14 -20.52 -27.64
N ARG A 33 13.96 -21.57 -27.52
CA ARG A 33 13.63 -22.82 -26.81
C ARG A 33 13.73 -22.64 -25.29
N MET A 34 12.97 -23.44 -24.53
CA MET A 34 13.09 -23.46 -23.08
C MET A 34 14.36 -24.21 -22.66
N VAL A 35 15.15 -23.60 -21.79
CA VAL A 35 16.42 -24.13 -21.26
C VAL A 35 16.44 -24.03 -19.73
N TYR A 36 17.24 -24.87 -19.10
CA TYR A 36 17.40 -24.90 -17.65
C TYR A 36 18.77 -24.37 -17.26
N ILE A 37 18.80 -23.30 -16.48
CA ILE A 37 20.02 -22.64 -16.00
C ILE A 37 20.36 -23.11 -14.60
N SER A 38 21.57 -23.64 -14.41
CA SER A 38 22.12 -24.07 -13.12
C SER A 38 23.14 -23.07 -12.51
N ASN A 39 23.75 -22.23 -13.35
CA ASN A 39 24.72 -21.20 -12.97
C ASN A 39 24.16 -19.80 -13.29
N ILE A 40 23.57 -19.15 -12.29
CA ILE A 40 23.00 -17.81 -12.46
C ILE A 40 24.05 -16.69 -12.35
N SER A 41 25.22 -16.97 -11.76
CA SER A 41 26.33 -16.01 -11.72
C SER A 41 26.84 -15.62 -13.13
N HIS A 42 26.62 -16.45 -14.15
CA HIS A 42 27.05 -16.14 -15.51
C HIS A 42 26.24 -14.97 -16.12
N PRO A 43 26.88 -13.88 -16.62
CA PRO A 43 26.18 -12.67 -17.09
C PRO A 43 25.13 -12.92 -18.17
N THR A 44 25.40 -13.83 -19.11
CA THR A 44 24.42 -14.22 -20.15
C THR A 44 23.16 -14.85 -19.55
N ASN A 45 23.32 -15.65 -18.50
CA ASN A 45 22.22 -16.32 -17.83
C ASN A 45 21.37 -15.32 -17.03
N GLN A 46 22.01 -14.35 -16.38
CA GLN A 46 21.32 -13.24 -15.71
C GLN A 46 20.43 -12.46 -16.69
N LYS A 47 20.91 -12.15 -17.90
CA LYS A 47 20.09 -11.49 -18.93
C LYS A 47 18.86 -12.30 -19.32
N LEU A 48 18.99 -13.62 -19.47
CA LEU A 48 17.87 -14.51 -19.81
C LEU A 48 16.85 -14.60 -18.67
N VAL A 49 17.32 -14.72 -17.42
CA VAL A 49 16.46 -14.74 -16.23
C VAL A 49 15.74 -13.41 -16.07
N ALA A 50 16.47 -12.29 -16.17
CA ALA A 50 15.91 -10.94 -16.07
C ALA A 50 14.79 -10.72 -17.10
N LYS A 51 15.03 -11.13 -18.35
CA LYS A 51 14.04 -11.06 -19.44
C LYS A 51 12.84 -11.97 -19.19
N GLN A 52 13.05 -13.22 -18.77
CA GLN A 52 11.98 -14.20 -18.54
C GLN A 52 11.02 -13.75 -17.43
N TYR A 53 11.57 -13.24 -16.33
CA TYR A 53 10.81 -12.85 -15.14
C TYR A 53 10.46 -11.36 -15.10
N LYS A 54 10.75 -10.62 -16.16
CA LYS A 54 10.46 -9.18 -16.31
C LYS A 54 11.01 -8.35 -15.13
N ILE A 55 12.22 -8.66 -14.70
CA ILE A 55 12.95 -7.90 -13.67
C ILE A 55 14.14 -7.17 -14.29
N SER A 56 14.53 -6.02 -13.73
CA SER A 56 15.72 -5.31 -14.22
C SER A 56 16.99 -6.11 -13.91
N LEU A 57 17.96 -6.05 -14.82
CA LEU A 57 19.22 -6.77 -14.68
C LEU A 57 19.96 -6.38 -13.39
N GLY A 58 20.01 -5.07 -13.08
CA GLY A 58 20.63 -4.59 -11.85
C GLY A 58 19.93 -5.08 -10.57
N LYS A 59 18.59 -5.19 -10.59
CA LYS A 59 17.84 -5.76 -9.45
C LYS A 59 18.15 -7.24 -9.27
N LEU A 60 18.23 -8.00 -10.37
CA LEU A 60 18.64 -9.41 -10.32
C LEU A 60 20.05 -9.54 -9.74
N GLN A 61 21.02 -8.84 -10.33
CA GLN A 61 22.43 -8.87 -9.94
C GLN A 61 22.61 -8.53 -8.46
N LYS A 62 21.96 -7.47 -7.98
CA LYS A 62 22.00 -7.09 -6.57
C LYS A 62 21.55 -8.21 -5.65
N ASN A 63 20.42 -8.86 -5.94
CA ASN A 63 19.84 -9.85 -5.04
C ASN A 63 20.55 -11.21 -5.04
N VAL A 64 21.29 -11.55 -6.11
CA VAL A 64 22.00 -12.84 -6.24
C VAL A 64 23.51 -12.72 -6.02
N ALA A 65 24.01 -11.54 -5.63
CA ALA A 65 25.42 -11.33 -5.34
C ALA A 65 25.82 -12.02 -4.03
N ALA A 66 27.07 -12.52 -3.95
CA ALA A 66 27.56 -13.26 -2.78
C ALA A 66 27.71 -12.36 -1.54
N ASP A 67 27.99 -11.08 -1.76
CA ASP A 67 28.09 -10.02 -0.76
C ASP A 67 26.73 -9.36 -0.46
N PHE A 68 25.64 -9.84 -1.06
CA PHE A 68 24.30 -9.36 -0.74
C PHE A 68 23.96 -9.72 0.70
N LYS A 69 24.17 -8.74 1.57
CA LYS A 69 23.57 -8.73 2.90
C LYS A 69 22.13 -8.31 2.69
N GLU A 70 21.20 -9.22 2.98
CA GLU A 70 19.83 -8.81 3.27
C GLU A 70 19.93 -7.66 4.26
N ASP A 71 19.25 -6.55 3.96
CA ASP A 71 19.16 -5.42 4.87
C ASP A 71 18.60 -6.05 6.15
N SER A 72 19.44 -6.35 7.14
CA SER A 72 19.16 -7.34 8.22
C SER A 72 18.04 -6.90 9.16
N LYS A 73 17.43 -5.77 8.79
CA LYS A 73 16.46 -4.97 9.49
C LYS A 73 15.23 -4.68 8.61
N TYR A 74 15.18 -5.16 7.36
CA TYR A 74 13.98 -5.14 6.54
C TYR A 74 13.18 -6.42 6.72
N ARG A 75 11.89 -6.30 7.05
CA ARG A 75 10.97 -7.44 7.14
C ARG A 75 9.70 -7.13 6.36
N PHE A 76 9.34 -8.05 5.48
CA PHE A 76 8.12 -7.98 4.69
C PHE A 76 7.09 -8.97 5.20
N TYR A 77 5.84 -8.54 5.25
CA TYR A 77 4.70 -9.41 5.54
C TYR A 77 3.58 -9.16 4.54
N GLN A 78 3.12 -10.23 3.88
CA GLN A 78 1.95 -10.20 3.00
C GLN A 78 0.77 -10.87 3.70
N GLY A 79 -0.24 -10.09 4.05
CA GLY A 79 -1.54 -10.58 4.48
C GLY A 79 -2.57 -10.59 3.35
N LYS A 80 -3.80 -11.02 3.68
CA LYS A 80 -4.93 -11.09 2.73
C LYS A 80 -5.45 -9.71 2.30
N HIS A 81 -5.44 -8.73 3.20
CA HIS A 81 -6.01 -7.39 2.99
C HIS A 81 -5.02 -6.26 3.31
N MET A 82 -3.81 -6.62 3.77
CA MET A 82 -2.79 -5.68 4.20
C MET A 82 -1.42 -6.32 3.98
N GLU A 83 -0.50 -5.54 3.44
CA GLU A 83 0.93 -5.85 3.45
C GLU A 83 1.65 -4.84 4.36
N SER A 84 2.78 -5.27 4.93
CA SER A 84 3.60 -4.38 5.73
C SER A 84 5.08 -4.52 5.46
N HIS A 85 5.78 -3.39 5.55
CA HIS A 85 7.20 -3.23 5.28
C HIS A 85 7.84 -2.60 6.50
N LEU A 86 8.55 -3.39 7.30
CA LEU A 86 9.29 -2.92 8.47
C LEU A 86 10.74 -2.68 8.07
N TYR A 87 11.27 -1.51 8.41
CA TYR A 87 12.69 -1.18 8.34
C TYR A 87 13.17 -0.78 9.73
N GLU A 88 14.18 -1.46 10.26
CA GLU A 88 14.82 -1.15 11.54
C GLU A 88 16.26 -0.65 11.32
N GLY A 89 16.84 -0.03 12.34
CA GLY A 89 18.16 0.61 12.35
C GLY A 89 18.56 1.35 11.07
N ILE A 90 17.65 2.16 10.53
CA ILE A 90 17.88 3.01 9.35
C ILE A 90 18.55 4.33 9.73
N GLN A 91 19.21 4.96 8.76
CA GLN A 91 19.59 6.37 8.89
C GLN A 91 18.39 7.26 8.57
N PRO A 92 18.25 8.43 9.24
CA PRO A 92 17.16 9.36 8.96
C PRO A 92 17.06 9.80 7.49
N ALA A 93 18.20 9.94 6.80
CA ALA A 93 18.26 10.31 5.39
C ALA A 93 17.59 9.27 4.47
N ASP A 94 17.65 7.98 4.82
CA ASP A 94 17.10 6.89 4.01
C ASP A 94 15.59 6.71 4.16
N PHE A 95 14.98 7.34 5.17
CA PHE A 95 13.58 7.14 5.53
C PHE A 95 12.64 7.48 4.36
N TYR A 96 12.79 8.69 3.80
CA TYR A 96 11.90 9.18 2.75
C TYR A 96 12.06 8.38 1.46
N ASP A 97 13.30 8.04 1.09
CA ASP A 97 13.58 7.27 -0.11
C ASP A 97 13.02 5.84 -0.01
N LYS A 98 13.22 5.15 1.12
CA LYS A 98 12.67 3.80 1.33
C LYS A 98 11.13 3.85 1.34
N LEU A 99 10.54 4.85 1.98
CA LEU A 99 9.08 5.05 2.00
C LEU A 99 8.53 5.29 0.60
N GLU A 100 9.05 6.27 -0.14
CA GLU A 100 8.57 6.62 -1.48
C GLU A 100 8.72 5.43 -2.44
N ASN A 101 9.83 4.70 -2.36
CA ASN A 101 10.06 3.51 -3.18
C ASN A 101 8.99 2.42 -2.95
N VAL A 102 8.65 2.11 -1.70
CA VAL A 102 7.61 1.11 -1.40
C VAL A 102 6.26 1.57 -1.95
N LEU A 103 5.88 2.84 -1.70
CA LEU A 103 4.58 3.37 -2.15
C LEU A 103 4.48 3.48 -3.68
N ALA A 104 5.57 3.83 -4.37
CA ALA A 104 5.59 3.98 -5.82
C ALA A 104 5.52 2.64 -6.59
N THR A 105 5.83 1.53 -5.93
CA THR A 105 5.74 0.17 -6.53
C THR A 105 4.32 -0.40 -6.57
N GLN A 106 3.39 0.23 -5.85
CA GLN A 106 1.99 -0.18 -5.82
C GLN A 106 1.31 0.06 -7.18
N LYS A 107 0.53 -0.91 -7.63
CA LYS A 107 -0.07 -0.91 -8.98
C LYS A 107 -1.51 -0.37 -9.01
N SER A 108 -2.21 -0.47 -7.89
CA SER A 108 -3.61 -0.06 -7.68
C SER A 108 -3.69 1.09 -6.71
N ALA A 109 -4.88 1.69 -6.55
CA ALA A 109 -5.12 2.60 -5.44
C ALA A 109 -5.10 1.82 -4.10
N PHE A 110 -4.58 2.45 -3.06
CA PHE A 110 -4.42 1.83 -1.74
C PHE A 110 -4.62 2.86 -0.62
N LYS A 111 -4.74 2.38 0.61
CA LYS A 111 -4.55 3.23 1.79
C LYS A 111 -3.22 2.91 2.45
N VAL A 112 -2.56 3.91 3.02
CA VAL A 112 -1.29 3.74 3.73
C VAL A 112 -1.37 4.33 5.14
N ASN A 113 -0.80 3.63 6.11
CA ASN A 113 -0.39 4.24 7.37
C ASN A 113 1.08 3.89 7.66
N ILE A 114 1.73 4.67 8.51
CA ILE A 114 3.14 4.54 8.85
C ILE A 114 3.25 4.57 10.36
N ALA A 115 4.04 3.68 10.94
CA ALA A 115 4.41 3.71 12.33
C ALA A 115 5.91 3.95 12.48
N LEU A 116 6.33 4.73 13.47
CA LEU A 116 7.74 5.04 13.73
C LEU A 116 8.29 4.21 14.88
N GLY A 117 9.55 3.82 14.75
CA GLY A 117 10.35 3.22 15.81
C GLY A 117 11.42 4.20 16.22
N TYR A 118 11.55 4.46 17.50
CA TYR A 118 12.44 5.51 18.02
C TYR A 118 13.09 5.09 19.32
N LYS A 119 14.21 5.73 19.62
CA LYS A 119 14.95 5.56 20.86
C LYS A 119 14.85 6.83 21.68
N LEU A 120 14.50 6.69 22.94
CA LEU A 120 14.57 7.75 23.94
C LEU A 120 15.85 7.59 24.77
N VAL A 121 16.32 8.70 25.31
CA VAL A 121 17.41 8.78 26.29
C VAL A 121 16.94 9.63 27.48
N SER A 122 17.35 9.26 28.68
CA SER A 122 17.07 10.06 29.88
C SER A 122 17.83 11.39 29.81
N ARG A 123 17.23 12.46 30.34
CA ARG A 123 17.86 13.79 30.43
C ARG A 123 18.93 13.86 31.51
N THR A 124 18.93 12.91 32.46
CA THR A 124 19.84 12.88 33.61
C THR A 124 20.89 11.78 33.52
N ASP A 125 20.68 10.78 32.65
CA ASP A 125 21.59 9.65 32.45
C ASP A 125 21.58 9.20 30.99
N ASP A 126 22.63 9.53 30.26
CA ASP A 126 22.76 9.20 28.83
C ASP A 126 22.88 7.69 28.55
N SER A 127 23.17 6.88 29.57
CA SER A 127 23.20 5.42 29.48
C SER A 127 21.80 4.80 29.53
N GLU A 128 20.84 5.48 30.16
CA GLU A 128 19.48 5.01 30.25
C GLU A 128 18.73 5.29 28.94
N THR A 129 18.40 4.22 28.22
CA THR A 129 17.71 4.36 26.93
C THR A 129 16.52 3.43 26.81
N ARG A 130 15.47 3.90 26.12
CA ARG A 130 14.25 3.13 25.89
C ARG A 130 13.94 3.06 24.41
N TYR A 131 13.64 1.86 23.91
CA TYR A 131 13.29 1.65 22.51
C TYR A 131 11.79 1.39 22.36
N PHE A 132 11.18 2.08 21.40
CA PHE A 132 9.79 1.90 21.01
C PHE A 132 9.74 1.27 19.63
N HIS A 133 9.10 0.11 19.52
CA HIS A 133 8.95 -0.59 18.25
C HIS A 133 7.86 0.05 17.38
N PRO A 134 8.03 0.13 16.05
CA PRO A 134 6.98 0.62 15.14
C PRO A 134 5.69 -0.18 15.26
N ASN A 135 4.63 0.43 15.79
CA ASN A 135 3.31 -0.17 15.91
C ASN A 135 2.22 0.87 15.68
N ILE A 136 1.28 0.57 14.79
CA ILE A 136 0.17 1.46 14.43
C ILE A 136 -0.72 1.85 15.62
N GLY A 137 -0.78 1.05 16.68
CA GLY A 137 -1.58 1.39 17.88
C GLY A 137 -0.98 2.52 18.71
N ASN A 138 0.35 2.67 18.69
CA ASN A 138 1.05 3.55 19.64
C ASN A 138 1.94 4.59 18.95
N THR A 139 2.47 4.30 17.77
CA THR A 139 3.48 5.16 17.10
C THR A 139 3.09 5.50 15.67
N SER A 140 1.79 5.51 15.37
CA SER A 140 1.26 5.90 14.07
C SER A 140 1.52 7.37 13.77
N VAL A 141 2.02 7.65 12.58
CA VAL A 141 2.21 9.00 12.05
C VAL A 141 0.86 9.65 11.75
N PHE A 142 -0.03 8.92 11.06
CA PHE A 142 -1.37 9.39 10.73
C PHE A 142 -2.41 8.76 11.66
N SER A 143 -3.33 9.58 12.15
CA SER A 143 -4.47 9.12 12.96
C SER A 143 -5.35 8.13 12.21
N THR A 144 -5.44 8.27 10.88
CA THR A 144 -6.15 7.36 9.99
C THR A 144 -5.33 7.07 8.73
N PRO A 145 -5.51 5.89 8.09
CA PRO A 145 -4.79 5.57 6.85
C PRO A 145 -5.13 6.55 5.71
N VAL A 146 -4.10 7.13 5.11
CA VAL A 146 -4.18 8.09 4.00
C VAL A 146 -4.48 7.37 2.70
N VAL A 147 -5.41 7.91 1.90
CA VAL A 147 -5.79 7.35 0.60
C VAL A 147 -4.82 7.82 -0.48
N ILE A 148 -4.24 6.86 -1.22
CA ILE A 148 -3.37 7.10 -2.38
C ILE A 148 -4.08 6.62 -3.64
N ASN A 149 -4.50 7.58 -4.47
CA ASN A 149 -5.18 7.32 -5.74
C ASN A 149 -4.23 7.48 -6.93
N SER A 150 -3.12 8.18 -6.75
CA SER A 150 -2.12 8.48 -7.78
C SER A 150 -0.71 8.56 -7.20
N LYS A 151 0.32 8.44 -8.05
CA LYS A 151 1.72 8.62 -7.62
C LYS A 151 2.00 10.03 -7.08
N ALA A 152 1.29 11.04 -7.57
CA ALA A 152 1.42 12.41 -7.08
C ALA A 152 0.94 12.56 -5.62
N ASP A 153 -0.05 11.77 -5.20
CA ASP A 153 -0.53 11.77 -3.81
C ASP A 153 0.56 11.36 -2.81
N ILE A 154 1.52 10.51 -3.21
CA ILE A 154 2.61 10.09 -2.33
C ILE A 154 3.38 11.32 -1.81
N ARG A 155 3.81 12.20 -2.72
CA ARG A 155 4.55 13.41 -2.33
C ARG A 155 3.65 14.44 -1.65
N LYS A 156 2.42 14.64 -2.17
CA LYS A 156 1.50 15.70 -1.73
C LYS A 156 0.75 15.44 -0.43
N LYS A 157 0.51 14.17 -0.09
CA LYS A 157 -0.31 13.77 1.07
C LYS A 157 0.49 13.03 2.13
N VAL A 158 1.57 12.35 1.73
CA VAL A 158 2.37 11.54 2.67
C VAL A 158 3.67 12.25 2.99
N ILE A 159 4.53 12.51 2.00
CA ILE A 159 5.88 13.05 2.26
C ILE A 159 5.83 14.48 2.80
N SER A 160 5.04 15.37 2.18
CA SER A 160 4.90 16.76 2.64
C SER A 160 4.37 16.84 4.06
N GLU A 161 3.36 16.02 4.37
CA GLU A 161 2.72 15.99 5.69
C GLU A 161 3.69 15.48 6.77
N ILE A 162 4.48 14.44 6.48
CA ILE A 162 5.50 13.96 7.42
C ILE A 162 6.59 15.01 7.66
N ARG A 163 6.96 15.77 6.63
CA ARG A 163 7.97 16.84 6.73
C ARG A 163 7.47 18.06 7.49
N SER A 164 6.18 18.39 7.37
CA SER A 164 5.57 19.50 8.12
C SER A 164 5.28 19.13 9.58
N MET A 165 5.14 17.84 9.88
CA MET A 165 4.97 17.38 11.26
C MET A 165 6.28 17.53 12.05
N ALA A 166 6.19 18.18 13.21
CA ALA A 166 7.15 17.98 14.27
C ALA A 166 7.00 16.54 14.79
N LEU A 167 7.81 15.61 14.27
CA LEU A 167 7.70 14.19 14.59
C LEU A 167 7.74 13.91 16.09
N ALA A 168 8.41 14.76 16.87
CA ALA A 168 8.46 14.70 18.33
C ALA A 168 7.08 14.77 19.01
N ASP A 169 6.10 15.45 18.40
CA ASP A 169 4.75 15.64 18.94
C ASP A 169 3.87 14.38 18.79
N LYS A 170 4.29 13.43 17.96
CA LYS A 170 3.61 12.15 17.76
C LYS A 170 4.21 11.00 18.58
N LEU A 171 5.33 11.24 19.25
CA LEU A 171 6.01 10.20 20.02
C LEU A 171 5.46 10.16 21.44
N ASN A 172 5.29 8.95 21.96
CA ASN A 172 4.93 8.75 23.35
C ASN A 172 6.18 8.81 24.22
N TYR A 173 6.06 9.51 25.35
CA TYR A 173 7.10 9.61 26.37
C TYR A 173 6.61 8.96 27.66
N PRO A 174 7.44 8.14 28.33
CA PRO A 174 7.09 7.61 29.65
C PRO A 174 6.95 8.70 30.71
N SER A 175 7.77 9.75 30.60
CA SER A 175 7.79 10.92 31.49
C SER A 175 8.52 12.08 30.81
N SER A 176 8.43 13.28 31.40
CA SER A 176 9.17 14.48 30.94
C SER A 176 10.69 14.35 31.05
N GLY A 177 11.19 13.36 31.80
CA GLY A 177 12.60 13.08 31.99
C GLY A 177 13.30 12.46 30.77
N TYR A 178 12.58 12.14 29.69
CA TYR A 178 13.17 11.58 28.47
C TYR A 178 13.16 12.58 27.32
N MET A 179 14.11 12.42 26.41
CA MET A 179 14.14 13.09 25.12
C MET A 179 14.41 12.10 23.98
N VAL A 180 14.07 12.49 22.76
CA VAL A 180 14.26 11.65 21.58
C VAL A 180 15.73 11.63 21.21
N LYS A 181 16.33 10.44 21.19
CA LYS A 181 17.68 10.22 20.65
C LYS A 181 17.65 10.13 19.13
N GLY A 182 16.60 9.54 18.58
CA GLY A 182 16.39 9.49 17.13
C GLY A 182 15.36 8.46 16.68
N ILE A 183 14.93 8.61 15.44
CA ILE A 183 14.15 7.59 14.72
C ILE A 183 15.10 6.49 14.29
N THR A 184 14.80 5.28 14.69
CA THR A 184 15.63 4.10 14.45
C THR A 184 14.96 3.13 13.50
N GLY A 185 13.68 3.31 13.16
CA GLY A 185 12.99 2.44 12.22
C GLY A 185 11.60 2.97 11.89
N PHE A 186 10.93 2.30 10.95
CA PHE A 186 9.55 2.56 10.62
C PHE A 186 8.90 1.34 10.00
N LYS A 187 7.57 1.27 10.09
CA LYS A 187 6.77 0.23 9.47
C LYS A 187 5.67 0.85 8.64
N ILE A 188 5.65 0.50 7.35
CA ILE A 188 4.62 0.91 6.40
C ILE A 188 3.53 -0.16 6.42
N TYR A 189 2.28 0.26 6.50
CA TYR A 189 1.09 -0.60 6.38
C TYR A 189 0.33 -0.16 5.14
N ILE A 190 0.19 -1.07 4.17
CA ILE A 190 -0.52 -0.82 2.92
C ILE A 190 -1.77 -1.69 2.89
N TYR A 191 -2.93 -1.06 2.77
CA TYR A 191 -4.22 -1.71 2.66
C TYR A 191 -4.67 -1.65 1.20
N GLN A 192 -4.63 -2.81 0.54
CA GLN A 192 -5.02 -2.92 -0.86
C GLN A 192 -6.53 -2.70 -1.01
N ARG A 193 -6.93 -1.93 -2.02
CA ARG A 193 -8.32 -1.79 -2.44
C ARG A 193 -8.57 -2.71 -3.63
N ASP A 194 -8.88 -3.97 -3.35
CA ASP A 194 -9.15 -4.97 -4.40
C ASP A 194 -10.55 -4.83 -5.03
N HIS A 195 -11.29 -3.80 -4.66
CA HIS A 195 -12.66 -3.56 -5.10
C HIS A 195 -12.97 -2.07 -5.18
N ALA A 196 -13.82 -1.69 -6.13
CA ALA A 196 -14.33 -0.33 -6.21
C ALA A 196 -15.25 -0.01 -5.03
N LEU A 197 -15.35 1.26 -4.65
CA LEU A 197 -16.36 1.71 -3.68
C LEU A 197 -17.76 1.36 -4.22
N GLY A 198 -18.52 0.55 -3.47
CA GLY A 198 -19.85 0.06 -3.88
C GLY A 198 -19.85 -1.24 -4.70
N ASP A 199 -18.71 -1.94 -4.81
CA ASP A 199 -18.66 -3.28 -5.39
C ASP A 199 -19.32 -4.30 -4.43
N SER A 200 -20.26 -5.09 -4.95
CA SER A 200 -20.94 -6.16 -4.20
C SER A 200 -20.00 -7.28 -3.75
N LYS A 201 -18.77 -7.35 -4.28
CA LYS A 201 -17.74 -8.31 -3.88
C LYS A 201 -16.99 -7.93 -2.60
N ALA A 202 -17.18 -6.70 -2.08
CA ALA A 202 -16.56 -6.27 -0.83
C ALA A 202 -17.01 -7.19 0.33
N VAL A 203 -16.05 -7.78 1.04
CA VAL A 203 -16.35 -8.60 2.23
C VAL A 203 -16.68 -7.66 3.39
N ILE A 204 -17.95 -7.45 3.64
CA ILE A 204 -18.46 -6.63 4.75
C ILE A 204 -18.64 -7.54 5.98
N PRO A 205 -18.24 -7.12 7.20
CA PRO A 205 -18.49 -7.86 8.42
C PRO A 205 -19.97 -8.23 8.58
N LYS A 206 -20.24 -9.45 9.07
CA LYS A 206 -21.61 -9.98 9.23
C LYS A 206 -22.54 -9.01 9.97
N VAL A 207 -22.03 -8.37 11.03
CA VAL A 207 -22.78 -7.38 11.83
C VAL A 207 -23.25 -6.17 11.03
N ILE A 208 -22.49 -5.71 10.03
CA ILE A 208 -22.90 -4.60 9.17
C ILE A 208 -23.81 -5.10 8.05
N ARG A 209 -23.46 -6.24 7.44
CA ARG A 209 -24.20 -6.83 6.33
C ARG A 209 -25.64 -7.21 6.71
N ASP A 210 -25.82 -7.76 7.90
CA ASP A 210 -27.11 -8.25 8.38
C ASP A 210 -27.89 -7.14 9.15
N ASN A 211 -27.34 -5.93 9.25
CA ASN A 211 -27.99 -4.81 9.92
C ASN A 211 -29.10 -4.22 9.03
N LYS A 212 -30.36 -4.37 9.47
CA LYS A 212 -31.56 -3.85 8.79
C LYS A 212 -31.57 -2.32 8.59
N HIS A 213 -30.74 -1.58 9.34
CA HIS A 213 -30.63 -0.12 9.25
C HIS A 213 -29.55 0.32 8.24
N VAL A 214 -28.76 -0.61 7.70
CA VAL A 214 -27.73 -0.33 6.69
C VAL A 214 -28.29 -0.72 5.31
N ILE A 215 -28.36 0.25 4.40
CA ILE A 215 -28.79 0.00 3.02
C ILE A 215 -27.57 -0.13 2.12
N ASN A 216 -27.57 -1.18 1.31
CA ASN A 216 -26.59 -1.38 0.25
C ASN A 216 -27.23 -1.05 -1.11
N PHE A 217 -26.66 -0.10 -1.84
CA PHE A 217 -27.03 0.15 -3.24
C PHE A 217 -26.09 -0.63 -4.17
N PRO A 218 -26.55 -1.72 -4.80
CA PRO A 218 -25.72 -2.45 -5.74
C PRO A 218 -25.49 -1.62 -7.02
N LYS A 219 -24.29 -1.72 -7.60
CA LYS A 219 -23.97 -1.24 -8.97
C LYS A 219 -24.27 0.25 -9.21
N THR A 220 -23.85 1.11 -8.28
CA THR A 220 -24.07 2.57 -8.39
C THR A 220 -23.24 3.26 -9.47
N ASN A 221 -22.28 2.57 -10.11
CA ASN A 221 -21.41 3.11 -11.16
C ASN A 221 -20.78 4.46 -10.74
N ASN A 222 -20.11 4.46 -9.59
CA ASN A 222 -19.44 5.63 -8.98
C ASN A 222 -20.36 6.74 -8.46
N LYS A 223 -21.68 6.53 -8.42
CA LYS A 223 -22.68 7.52 -8.00
C LYS A 223 -23.25 7.23 -6.61
N CYS A 224 -22.57 6.43 -5.82
CA CYS A 224 -23.02 5.99 -4.49
C CYS A 224 -23.47 7.16 -3.60
N VAL A 225 -22.75 8.28 -3.60
CA VAL A 225 -23.11 9.49 -2.85
C VAL A 225 -24.49 10.03 -3.27
N PHE A 226 -24.77 10.10 -4.57
CA PHE A 226 -26.08 10.54 -5.06
C PHE A 226 -27.19 9.55 -4.71
N HIS A 227 -26.92 8.24 -4.76
CA HIS A 227 -27.86 7.23 -4.29
C HIS A 227 -28.22 7.43 -2.81
N CYS A 228 -27.23 7.69 -1.95
CA CYS A 228 -27.46 7.98 -0.53
C CYS A 228 -28.29 9.25 -0.34
N ILE A 229 -27.91 10.36 -1.00
CA ILE A 229 -28.65 11.64 -0.89
C ILE A 229 -30.10 11.45 -1.30
N VAL A 230 -30.34 10.86 -2.47
CA VAL A 230 -31.68 10.61 -2.99
C VAL A 230 -32.48 9.73 -2.05
N TYR A 231 -31.88 8.64 -1.57
CA TYR A 231 -32.56 7.73 -0.65
C TYR A 231 -32.97 8.44 0.63
N HIS A 232 -32.10 9.25 1.23
CA HIS A 232 -32.43 9.97 2.47
C HIS A 232 -33.36 11.17 2.27
N LYS A 233 -33.42 11.74 1.06
CA LYS A 233 -34.36 12.82 0.71
C LYS A 233 -35.75 12.33 0.29
N GLN A 234 -35.94 11.05 0.01
CA GLN A 234 -37.28 10.53 -0.30
C GLN A 234 -38.17 10.58 0.93
N GLU A 235 -39.27 11.33 0.83
CA GLU A 235 -40.34 11.36 1.81
C GLU A 235 -41.23 10.11 1.71
N GLY A 236 -41.78 9.67 2.83
CA GLY A 236 -42.64 8.48 2.91
C GLY A 236 -41.96 7.23 3.48
N THR A 237 -42.77 6.33 4.04
CA THR A 237 -42.31 5.12 4.74
C THR A 237 -41.83 4.01 3.79
N LYS A 238 -42.20 4.08 2.50
CA LYS A 238 -41.78 3.12 1.45
C LYS A 238 -41.06 3.86 0.33
N LYS A 239 -39.74 3.65 0.27
CA LYS A 239 -38.88 4.18 -0.79
C LYS A 239 -38.96 3.27 -2.01
N ASP A 240 -39.31 3.83 -3.17
CA ASP A 240 -39.48 3.08 -4.41
C ASP A 240 -38.11 2.91 -5.13
N PRO A 241 -37.55 1.69 -5.22
CA PRO A 241 -36.29 1.45 -5.91
C PRO A 241 -36.37 1.74 -7.41
N ARG A 242 -37.56 1.67 -8.04
CA ARG A 242 -37.75 1.92 -9.47
C ARG A 242 -37.52 3.38 -9.85
N ARG A 243 -37.77 4.30 -8.91
CA ARG A 243 -37.57 5.74 -9.11
C ARG A 243 -36.16 6.23 -8.77
N ILE A 244 -35.37 5.40 -8.07
CA ILE A 244 -34.06 5.81 -7.56
C ILE A 244 -33.13 6.30 -8.67
N GLN A 245 -33.12 5.64 -9.83
CA GLN A 245 -32.20 5.98 -10.91
C GLN A 245 -32.53 7.34 -11.55
N ALA A 246 -33.82 7.64 -11.72
CA ALA A 246 -34.29 8.92 -12.25
C ALA A 246 -33.95 10.06 -11.27
N LEU A 247 -34.17 9.84 -9.98
CA LEU A 247 -33.85 10.80 -8.93
C LEU A 247 -32.33 11.02 -8.79
N VAL A 248 -31.51 9.97 -8.96
CA VAL A 248 -30.04 10.07 -8.98
C VAL A 248 -29.57 10.93 -10.16
N ASN A 249 -30.19 10.78 -11.34
CA ASN A 249 -29.90 11.64 -12.48
C ASN A 249 -30.26 13.10 -12.18
N GLN A 250 -31.41 13.35 -11.54
CA GLN A 250 -31.81 14.71 -11.13
C GLN A 250 -30.84 15.33 -10.11
N ALA A 251 -30.45 14.57 -9.08
CA ALA A 251 -29.46 15.02 -8.09
C ALA A 251 -28.09 15.28 -8.73
N PHE A 252 -27.70 14.47 -9.72
CA PHE A 252 -26.47 14.69 -10.48
C PHE A 252 -26.52 15.98 -11.30
N LYS A 253 -27.65 16.29 -11.96
CA LYS A 253 -27.85 17.56 -12.67
C LYS A 253 -27.75 18.76 -11.72
N GLN A 254 -28.33 18.66 -10.52
CA GLN A 254 -28.19 19.70 -9.49
C GLN A 254 -26.73 19.91 -9.09
N TYR A 255 -25.98 18.83 -8.89
CA TYR A 255 -24.54 18.90 -8.61
C TYR A 255 -23.74 19.54 -9.76
N CYS A 256 -24.04 19.18 -11.01
CA CYS A 256 -23.44 19.81 -12.19
C CYS A 256 -23.71 21.31 -12.21
N SER A 257 -24.96 21.74 -11.95
CA SER A 257 -25.32 23.16 -11.86
C SER A 257 -24.55 23.88 -10.76
N TYR A 258 -24.43 23.28 -9.58
CA TYR A 258 -23.70 23.87 -8.45
C TYR A 258 -22.18 23.98 -8.71
N LYS A 259 -21.61 23.03 -9.47
CA LYS A 259 -20.20 23.04 -9.84
C LYS A 259 -19.91 23.80 -11.14
N GLU A 260 -20.92 24.43 -11.73
CA GLU A 260 -20.80 25.14 -13.02
C GLU A 260 -20.30 24.23 -14.16
N ILE A 261 -20.67 22.95 -14.12
CA ILE A 261 -20.32 21.95 -15.13
C ILE A 261 -21.55 21.69 -16.01
N THR A 262 -21.37 21.74 -17.33
CA THR A 262 -22.43 21.36 -18.27
C THR A 262 -22.73 19.86 -18.17
N TYR A 263 -23.98 19.52 -17.85
CA TYR A 263 -24.42 18.14 -17.83
C TYR A 263 -24.39 17.54 -19.25
N THR A 264 -23.83 16.33 -19.37
CA THR A 264 -23.99 15.47 -20.55
C THR A 264 -24.22 14.02 -20.13
N LEU A 265 -24.86 13.23 -20.99
CA LEU A 265 -25.07 11.80 -20.73
C LEU A 265 -23.73 11.04 -20.64
N GLY A 266 -22.73 11.44 -21.44
CA GLY A 266 -21.38 10.88 -21.38
C GLY A 266 -20.71 11.15 -20.04
N LEU A 267 -20.80 12.39 -19.54
CA LEU A 267 -20.31 12.75 -18.21
C LEU A 267 -21.00 11.93 -17.11
N PHE A 268 -22.33 11.81 -17.16
CA PHE A 268 -23.06 11.00 -16.19
C PHE A 268 -22.57 9.54 -16.19
N ARG A 269 -22.47 8.91 -17.36
CA ARG A 269 -22.04 7.50 -17.47
C ARG A 269 -20.62 7.28 -16.93
N ASN A 270 -19.69 8.17 -17.27
CA ASN A 270 -18.26 8.04 -16.96
C ASN A 270 -17.81 8.82 -15.72
N PHE A 271 -18.76 9.28 -14.90
CA PHE A 271 -18.46 10.09 -13.73
C PHE A 271 -17.52 9.37 -12.76
N LYS A 272 -16.52 10.09 -12.25
CA LYS A 272 -15.59 9.57 -11.24
C LYS A 272 -16.25 9.58 -9.85
N PRO A 273 -15.87 8.67 -8.94
CA PRO A 273 -16.40 8.68 -7.58
C PRO A 273 -16.12 10.03 -6.89
N ILE A 274 -17.09 10.53 -6.14
CA ILE A 274 -16.87 11.65 -5.23
C ILE A 274 -16.18 11.11 -3.97
N ASP A 275 -15.02 11.67 -3.66
CA ASP A 275 -14.36 11.47 -2.38
C ASP A 275 -14.92 12.48 -1.38
N ILE A 276 -15.54 12.00 -0.30
CA ILE A 276 -15.98 12.84 0.82
C ILE A 276 -14.85 12.77 1.84
N VAL A 277 -13.83 13.61 1.65
CA VAL A 277 -12.71 13.77 2.58
C VAL A 277 -12.72 15.19 3.09
#